data_AF-A0A0G1TE97-F1
#
_entry.id   AF-A0A0G1TE97-F1
#
_cell.length_a   1.000
_cell.length_b   1.000
_cell.length_c   1.000
_cell.angle_alpha   90.00
_cell.angle_beta   90.00
_cell.angle_gamma   90.00
#
_symmetry.space_group_name_H-M   'P 1'
#
loop_
_entity.id
_entity.type
_entity.pdbx_description
1 polymer ?
#
loop_
_entity_poly.entity_id
_entity_poly.type
_entity_poly.pdbx_seq_one_letter_code
_entity_poly.pdbx_strand_id
1 'polypeptide(L)'
;MPGCRGYQNRNVESEFLALLLESKLIRESQPPYNRIWKDDKTYLYIVIDLSDSFPRPRFARGHDLPATASHHRGMRAGLKLFGPFPNTQVAEEVLREIRRLIPFCMSKKLGKRPCFYSKIGLCSPCPGSQLSAVQKRQYRHQIQQVIRILSGNITPVITSLTKQLKQASKQQDFETALVLRTKIERFTHFVQTHPFRDSASISYNTSDLKLSSLQKLLTSEINHLTSRYRRPSRSGAVPPFPRQKSPFSL
;
A
#
# COMPACT_ATOMS: atom_id res chain seq x y z
N MET A 1 2.30 8.74 41.92
CA MET A 1 1.93 8.13 40.62
C MET A 1 1.43 9.23 39.71
N PRO A 2 2.11 9.60 38.61
CA PRO A 2 1.53 10.57 37.68
C PRO A 2 0.31 9.91 37.03
N GLY A 3 -0.88 10.41 37.37
CA GLY A 3 -2.17 9.86 36.95
C GLY A 3 -2.29 9.79 35.43
N CYS A 4 -2.93 8.73 34.94
CA CYS A 4 -3.31 8.57 33.55
C CYS A 4 -4.12 9.80 33.11
N ARG A 5 -3.50 10.72 32.37
CA ARG A 5 -4.24 11.79 31.68
C ARG A 5 -5.22 11.10 30.73
N GLY A 6 -6.46 11.59 30.69
CA GLY A 6 -7.52 11.01 29.87
C GLY A 6 -7.11 10.80 28.40
N TYR A 7 -7.66 9.77 27.77
CA TYR A 7 -7.41 9.50 26.36
C TYR A 7 -8.20 10.50 25.48
N GLN A 8 -7.58 10.95 24.39
CA GLN A 8 -8.22 11.79 23.38
C GLN A 8 -8.33 11.00 22.08
N ASN A 9 -9.56 10.81 21.58
CA ASN A 9 -9.81 10.16 20.30
C ASN A 9 -9.98 11.22 19.21
N ARG A 10 -9.54 10.89 17.99
CA ARG A 10 -9.78 11.70 16.79
C ARG A 10 -10.43 10.83 15.72
N ASN A 11 -11.60 11.23 15.26
CA ASN A 11 -12.31 10.54 14.18
C ASN A 11 -11.74 10.98 12.83
N VAL A 12 -11.59 10.01 11.92
CA VAL A 12 -11.09 10.20 10.56
C VAL A 12 -11.94 9.39 9.60
N GLU A 13 -11.98 9.82 8.34
CA GLU A 13 -12.89 9.27 7.33
C GLU A 13 -12.43 7.93 6.76
N SER A 14 -11.15 7.57 6.91
CA SER A 14 -10.62 6.30 6.39
C SER A 14 -9.36 5.82 7.10
N GLU A 15 -9.04 4.53 6.94
CA GLU A 15 -7.80 3.94 7.46
C GLU A 15 -6.54 4.60 6.91
N PHE A 16 -6.56 5.03 5.64
CA PHE A 16 -5.46 5.79 5.05
C PHE A 16 -5.19 7.09 5.79
N LEU A 17 -6.25 7.85 6.10
CA LEU A 17 -6.13 9.09 6.86
C LEU A 17 -5.72 8.83 8.31
N ALA A 18 -6.23 7.75 8.91
CA ALA A 18 -5.82 7.29 10.23
C ALA A 18 -4.31 7.02 10.29
N LEU A 19 -3.80 6.25 9.32
CA LEU A 19 -2.37 5.93 9.20
C LEU A 19 -1.50 7.18 9.09
N LEU A 20 -1.88 8.13 8.24
CA LEU A 20 -1.13 9.38 8.07
C LEU A 20 -1.18 10.25 9.33
N LEU A 21 -2.35 10.34 9.98
CA LEU A 21 -2.53 11.11 11.20
C LEU A 21 -1.75 10.49 12.36
N GLU A 22 -1.83 9.18 12.54
CA GLU A 22 -1.08 8.43 13.55
C GLU A 22 0.42 8.64 13.36
N SER A 23 0.93 8.39 12.14
CA SER A 23 2.34 8.61 11.79
C SER A 23 2.80 10.02 12.17
N LYS A 24 1.98 11.03 11.84
CA LYS A 24 2.24 12.44 12.17
C LYS A 24 2.29 12.64 13.69
N LEU A 25 1.30 12.14 14.44
CA LEU A 25 1.20 12.31 15.89
C LEU A 25 2.33 11.60 16.64
N ILE A 26 2.68 10.37 16.26
CA ILE A 26 3.81 9.63 16.84
C ILE A 26 5.09 10.44 16.68
N ARG A 27 5.32 10.97 15.46
CA ARG A 27 6.50 11.78 15.18
C ARG A 27 6.53 13.07 16.00
N GLU A 28 5.41 13.77 16.12
CA GLU A 28 5.30 15.06 16.81
C GLU A 28 5.37 14.92 18.33
N SER A 29 4.67 13.93 18.90
CA SER A 29 4.53 13.76 20.35
C SER A 29 5.57 12.82 20.97
N GLN A 30 6.21 11.95 20.18
CA GLN A 30 7.26 11.02 20.64
C GLN A 30 6.89 10.29 21.94
N PRO A 31 5.72 9.64 22.02
CA PRO A 31 5.25 9.06 23.26
C PRO A 31 6.20 7.94 23.72
N PRO A 32 6.44 7.81 25.05
CA PRO A 32 7.46 6.90 25.58
C PRO A 32 7.20 5.44 25.19
N TYR A 33 5.93 5.01 25.16
CA TYR A 33 5.58 3.63 24.86
C TYR A 33 5.86 3.25 23.40
N ASN A 34 5.66 4.14 22.42
CA ASN A 34 6.04 3.87 21.02
C ASN A 34 7.56 3.81 20.80
N ARG A 35 8.38 4.18 21.80
CA ARG A 35 9.83 3.98 21.77
C ARG A 35 10.24 2.61 22.34
N ILE A 36 9.53 2.14 23.36
CA ILE A 36 9.83 0.90 24.10
C ILE A 36 9.33 -0.33 23.33
N TRP A 37 8.18 -0.25 22.67
CA TRP A 37 7.55 -1.36 21.94
C TRP A 37 8.01 -1.46 20.47
N LYS A 38 9.32 -1.34 20.23
CA LYS A 38 9.88 -1.54 18.88
C LYS A 38 10.10 -3.02 18.64
N ASP A 39 9.25 -3.60 17.80
CA ASP A 39 9.54 -4.83 17.09
C ASP A 39 10.80 -4.62 16.21
N ASP A 40 11.59 -5.66 15.91
CA ASP A 40 12.85 -5.57 15.14
C ASP A 40 12.67 -5.01 13.69
N LYS A 41 11.42 -4.74 13.29
CA LYS A 41 11.04 -4.06 12.06
C LYS A 41 11.28 -2.55 12.21
N THR A 42 12.39 -2.08 11.65
CA THR A 42 12.68 -0.64 11.62
C THR A 42 11.66 0.14 10.78
N TYR A 43 10.96 1.07 11.44
CA TYR A 43 10.06 2.04 10.80
C TYR A 43 10.69 2.70 9.58
N LEU A 44 9.90 2.83 8.52
CA LEU A 44 10.29 3.54 7.32
C LEU A 44 9.75 4.96 7.34
N TYR A 45 10.52 5.89 6.80
CA TYR A 45 10.14 7.27 6.59
C TYR A 45 10.19 7.62 5.11
N ILE A 46 9.29 8.50 4.70
CA ILE A 46 9.33 9.15 3.39
C ILE A 46 9.92 10.55 3.58
N VAL A 47 10.98 10.83 2.84
CA VAL A 47 11.70 12.10 2.89
C VAL A 47 11.62 12.79 1.54
N ILE A 48 11.30 14.08 1.54
CA ILE A 48 11.32 14.94 0.35
C ILE A 48 12.14 16.18 0.69
N ASP A 49 13.27 16.35 0.02
CA ASP A 49 14.12 17.52 0.17
C ASP A 49 13.73 18.60 -0.85
N LEU A 50 13.13 19.70 -0.39
CA LEU A 50 12.69 20.81 -1.23
C LEU A 50 13.83 21.73 -1.69
N SER A 51 15.02 21.62 -1.08
CA SER A 51 16.21 22.36 -1.50
C SER A 51 16.80 21.81 -2.80
N ASP A 52 16.49 20.56 -3.14
CA ASP A 52 16.87 19.95 -4.42
C ASP A 52 16.17 20.68 -5.60
N SER A 53 16.88 20.81 -6.72
CA SER A 53 16.30 21.30 -7.98
C SER A 53 15.12 20.42 -8.40
N PHE A 54 15.23 19.10 -8.17
CA PHE A 54 14.20 18.11 -8.47
C PHE A 54 13.83 17.31 -7.21
N PRO A 55 12.99 17.90 -6.32
CA PRO A 55 12.60 17.26 -5.07
C PRO A 55 11.85 15.97 -5.37
N ARG A 56 12.19 14.88 -4.67
CA ARG A 56 11.65 13.55 -4.93
C ARG A 56 11.49 12.77 -3.63
N PRO A 57 10.43 11.96 -3.48
CA PRO A 57 10.29 11.04 -2.36
C PRO A 57 11.42 10.01 -2.34
N ARG A 58 12.05 9.86 -1.17
CA ARG A 58 13.07 8.85 -0.87
C ARG A 58 12.68 8.14 0.43
N PHE A 59 13.03 6.87 0.53
CA PHE A 59 12.91 6.15 1.79
C PHE A 59 14.13 6.38 2.66
N ALA A 60 13.92 6.52 3.96
CA ALA A 60 14.97 6.58 4.97
C ALA A 60 14.52 5.78 6.20
N ARG A 61 15.47 5.15 6.91
CA ARG A 61 15.21 4.57 8.23
C ARG A 61 15.52 5.62 9.30
N GLY A 62 15.03 5.38 10.52
CA GLY A 62 15.21 6.32 11.64
C GLY A 62 16.67 6.70 11.92
N HIS A 63 17.63 5.78 11.72
CA HIS A 63 19.07 6.04 11.91
C HIS A 63 19.72 6.81 10.76
N ASP A 64 19.13 6.78 9.56
CA ASP A 64 19.61 7.54 8.40
C ASP A 64 19.20 9.02 8.47
N LEU A 65 18.21 9.32 9.31
CA LEU A 65 17.71 10.67 9.50
C LEU A 65 18.66 11.44 10.42
N PRO A 66 18.98 12.71 10.09
CA PRO A 66 19.77 13.53 11.00
C PRO A 66 19.05 13.62 12.35
N ALA A 67 19.81 13.64 13.45
CA ALA A 67 19.27 13.72 14.81
C ALA A 67 18.34 14.92 14.99
N THR A 68 18.49 15.97 14.16
CA THR A 68 17.65 17.15 14.18
C THR A 68 16.33 17.01 13.39
N ALA A 69 16.16 15.97 12.57
CA ALA A 69 14.94 15.67 11.82
C ALA A 69 13.97 14.77 12.60
N SER A 70 14.44 14.03 13.60
CA SER A 70 13.58 13.33 14.58
C SER A 70 12.97 14.30 15.59
N HIS A 71 13.56 15.49 15.75
CA HIS A 71 13.03 16.58 16.57
C HIS A 71 12.40 17.68 15.70
N HIS A 72 11.25 18.21 16.11
CA HIS A 72 10.58 19.32 15.41
C HIS A 72 11.43 20.61 15.35
N ARG A 73 12.53 20.68 16.12
CA ARG A 73 13.33 21.87 16.40
C ARG A 73 14.56 22.09 15.51
N GLY A 74 14.91 21.17 14.60
CA GLY A 74 16.12 21.33 13.79
C GLY A 74 16.08 20.73 12.39
N MET A 75 14.89 20.56 11.80
CA MET A 75 14.81 20.24 10.38
C MET A 75 15.47 21.36 9.58
N ARG A 76 16.41 20.99 8.69
CA ARG A 76 16.90 21.89 7.65
C ARG A 76 15.72 22.50 6.92
N ALA A 77 15.74 23.82 6.72
CA ALA A 77 14.72 24.53 5.98
C ALA A 77 14.52 23.87 4.60
N GLY A 78 13.36 23.21 4.40
CA GLY A 78 13.02 22.52 3.16
C GLY A 78 12.95 20.98 3.22
N LEU A 79 13.44 20.31 4.27
CA LEU A 79 13.28 18.87 4.40
C LEU A 79 11.88 18.52 4.92
N LYS A 80 11.09 17.79 4.13
CA LYS A 80 9.78 17.26 4.53
C LYS A 80 9.92 15.78 4.87
N LEU A 81 9.51 15.43 6.08
CA LEU A 81 9.50 14.06 6.59
C LEU A 81 8.04 13.59 6.69
N PHE A 82 7.78 12.30 6.45
CA PHE A 82 6.50 11.64 6.68
C PHE A 82 6.76 10.23 7.23
N GLY A 83 5.88 9.75 8.09
CA GLY A 83 6.12 8.57 8.93
C GLY A 83 6.37 8.95 10.40
N PRO A 84 6.71 7.98 11.26
CA PRO A 84 7.09 6.61 10.93
C PRO A 84 5.94 5.76 10.39
N PHE A 85 6.18 5.00 9.32
CA PHE A 85 5.23 3.99 8.84
C PHE A 85 5.53 2.64 9.50
N PRO A 86 4.49 1.89 9.94
CA PRO A 86 4.63 0.72 10.80
C PRO A 86 5.47 -0.40 10.17
N ASN A 87 5.37 -0.56 8.85
CA ASN A 87 6.21 -1.48 8.10
C ASN A 87 6.62 -0.87 6.74
N THR A 88 7.64 -1.46 6.10
CA THR A 88 8.18 -0.96 4.82
C THR A 88 7.17 -1.10 3.68
N GLN A 89 6.38 -2.18 3.68
CA GLN A 89 5.40 -2.47 2.63
C GLN A 89 4.32 -1.38 2.56
N VAL A 90 3.83 -0.91 3.71
CA VAL A 90 2.84 0.16 3.82
C VAL A 90 3.38 1.45 3.21
N ALA A 91 4.59 1.87 3.58
CA ALA A 91 5.19 3.08 3.01
C ALA A 91 5.40 2.98 1.49
N GLU A 92 5.83 1.81 1.01
CA GLU A 92 5.99 1.53 -0.42
C GLU A 92 4.68 1.55 -1.19
N GLU A 93 3.64 0.97 -0.62
CA GLU A 93 2.29 0.92 -1.19
C GLU A 93 1.66 2.30 -1.27
N VAL A 94 1.74 3.08 -0.19
CA VAL A 94 1.29 4.48 -0.17
C VAL A 94 1.96 5.28 -1.29
N LEU A 95 3.29 5.23 -1.42
CA LEU A 95 3.97 5.95 -2.51
C LEU A 95 3.67 5.39 -3.91
N ARG A 96 3.41 4.09 -4.03
CA ARG A 96 3.05 3.44 -5.29
C ARG A 96 1.71 3.97 -5.79
N GLU A 97 0.69 4.01 -4.94
CA GLU A 97 -0.65 4.48 -5.32
C GLU A 97 -0.66 5.99 -5.55
N ILE A 98 0.05 6.77 -4.73
CA ILE A 98 0.23 8.21 -4.99
C ILE A 98 0.91 8.45 -6.34
N ARG A 99 1.92 7.65 -6.74
CA ARG A 99 2.59 7.81 -8.04
C ARG A 99 1.69 7.50 -9.23
N ARG A 100 0.76 6.56 -9.07
CA ARG A 100 -0.22 6.21 -10.12
C ARG A 100 -1.21 7.36 -10.35
N LEU A 101 -1.57 8.07 -9.29
CA LEU A 101 -2.37 9.30 -9.38
C LEU A 101 -1.53 10.47 -9.96
N ILE A 102 -0.37 10.73 -9.37
CA ILE A 102 0.50 11.88 -9.66
C ILE A 102 1.89 11.37 -10.03
N PRO A 103 2.28 11.40 -11.31
CA PRO A 103 3.59 10.92 -11.73
C PRO A 103 4.74 11.71 -11.06
N PHE A 104 5.73 11.00 -10.52
CA PHE A 104 6.95 11.61 -9.97
C PHE A 104 8.15 10.66 -10.05
N CYS A 105 9.36 11.23 -9.97
CA CYS A 105 10.60 10.46 -10.02
C CYS A 105 10.91 9.76 -8.69
N MET A 106 11.26 8.47 -8.74
CA MET A 106 11.87 7.73 -7.62
C MET A 106 13.24 7.12 -7.98
N SER A 107 13.77 7.39 -9.17
CA SER A 107 15.10 6.91 -9.54
C SER A 107 16.12 7.40 -8.51
N LYS A 108 17.02 6.54 -8.03
CA LYS A 108 18.07 6.92 -7.07
C LYS A 108 19.07 7.91 -7.69
N LYS A 109 19.45 7.70 -8.95
CA LYS A 109 20.35 8.56 -9.71
C LYS A 109 19.59 9.31 -10.80
N LEU A 110 19.79 10.63 -10.89
CA LEU A 110 19.37 11.41 -12.05
C LEU A 110 20.54 11.37 -13.05
N GLY A 111 20.30 10.74 -14.19
CA GLY A 111 21.22 10.78 -15.32
C GLY A 111 20.79 11.82 -16.36
N LYS A 112 21.44 11.80 -17.53
CA LYS A 112 21.02 12.57 -18.71
C LYS A 112 19.96 11.84 -19.57
N ARG A 113 19.43 10.71 -19.08
CA ARG A 113 18.43 9.88 -19.76
C ARG A 113 17.16 9.74 -18.91
N PRO A 114 15.98 9.63 -19.54
CA PRO A 114 14.72 9.43 -18.83
C PRO A 114 14.78 8.15 -17.98
N CYS A 115 14.23 8.24 -16.76
CA CYS A 115 14.24 7.11 -15.84
C CYS A 115 13.26 6.01 -16.28
N PHE A 116 13.41 4.80 -15.72
CA PHE A 116 12.50 3.68 -15.99
C PHE A 116 11.03 4.05 -15.80
N TYR A 117 10.70 4.76 -14.71
CA TYR A 117 9.32 5.19 -14.44
C TYR A 117 8.74 6.12 -15.51
N SER A 118 9.59 6.86 -16.24
CA SER A 118 9.13 7.70 -17.34
C SER A 118 8.63 6.86 -18.52
N LYS A 119 9.32 5.75 -18.83
CA LYS A 119 8.96 4.84 -19.92
C LYS A 119 7.61 4.15 -19.71
N ILE A 120 7.20 3.99 -18.45
CA ILE A 120 5.92 3.38 -18.07
C ILE A 120 4.89 4.41 -17.57
N GLY A 121 5.10 5.70 -17.85
CA GLY A 121 4.12 6.77 -17.54
C GLY A 121 3.98 7.16 -16.06
N LEU A 122 4.85 6.66 -15.18
CA LEU A 122 4.85 6.92 -13.74
C LEU A 122 5.77 8.08 -13.32
N CYS A 123 6.50 8.69 -14.25
CA CYS A 123 7.30 9.89 -14.02
C CYS A 123 7.23 10.80 -15.25
N SER A 124 6.43 11.87 -15.17
CA SER A 124 6.30 12.84 -16.26
C SER A 124 5.94 14.23 -15.71
N PRO A 125 6.74 15.28 -15.96
CA PRO A 125 7.98 15.26 -16.72
C PRO A 125 9.14 14.61 -15.93
N CYS A 126 10.11 14.01 -16.63
CA CYS A 126 11.17 13.23 -15.99
C CYS A 126 12.45 14.05 -15.71
N PRO A 127 12.87 14.23 -14.45
CA PRO A 127 14.10 14.98 -14.11
C PRO A 127 15.39 14.45 -14.75
N GLY A 128 15.41 13.21 -15.22
CA GLY A 128 16.55 12.63 -15.95
C GLY A 128 16.66 13.09 -17.41
N SER A 129 15.71 13.88 -17.91
CA SER A 129 15.75 14.47 -19.25
C SER A 129 15.98 15.98 -19.18
N GLN A 130 16.27 16.61 -20.32
CA GLN A 130 16.33 18.06 -20.42
C GLN A 130 14.92 18.63 -20.30
N LEU A 131 14.64 19.34 -19.20
CA LEU A 131 13.33 19.94 -18.92
C LEU A 131 13.34 21.44 -19.21
N SER A 132 12.30 21.91 -19.91
CA SER A 132 12.01 23.34 -20.03
C SER A 132 11.62 23.95 -18.68
N ALA A 133 11.66 25.28 -18.57
CA ALA A 133 11.25 25.99 -17.35
C ALA A 133 9.81 25.67 -16.93
N VAL A 134 8.91 25.52 -17.90
CA VAL A 134 7.50 25.14 -17.68
C VAL A 134 7.40 23.72 -17.09
N GLN A 135 8.15 22.76 -17.66
CA GLN A 135 8.17 21.39 -17.16
C GLN A 135 8.78 21.29 -15.76
N LYS A 136 9.80 22.09 -15.43
CA LYS A 136 10.35 22.17 -14.06
C LYS A 136 9.28 22.65 -13.07
N ARG A 137 8.50 23.68 -13.42
CA ARG A 137 7.39 24.19 -12.58
C ARG A 137 6.29 23.14 -12.42
N GLN A 138 5.93 22.44 -13.50
CA GLN A 138 4.96 21.36 -13.46
C GLN A 138 5.40 20.22 -12.52
N TYR A 139 6.66 19.78 -12.62
CA TYR A 139 7.22 18.77 -11.72
C TYR A 139 7.15 19.21 -10.25
N ARG A 140 7.56 20.44 -9.95
CA ARG A 140 7.48 20.97 -8.58
C ARG A 140 6.02 21.04 -8.09
N HIS A 141 5.07 21.40 -8.96
CA HIS A 141 3.65 21.38 -8.62
C HIS A 141 3.16 19.96 -8.28
N GLN A 142 3.52 18.94 -9.07
CA GLN A 142 3.22 17.54 -8.78
C GLN A 142 3.77 17.11 -7.42
N ILE A 143 5.01 17.49 -7.10
CA ILE A 143 5.61 17.19 -5.79
C ILE A 143 4.88 17.88 -4.64
N GLN A 144 4.38 19.11 -4.83
CA GLN A 144 3.53 19.76 -3.84
C GLN A 144 2.21 19.02 -3.62
N GLN A 145 1.61 18.47 -4.68
CA GLN A 145 0.41 17.64 -4.54
C GLN A 145 0.73 16.33 -3.79
N VAL A 146 1.87 15.69 -4.05
CA VAL A 146 2.36 14.51 -3.30
C VAL A 146 2.52 14.86 -1.81
N ILE A 147 3.13 16.00 -1.50
CA ILE A 147 3.30 16.50 -0.12
C ILE A 147 1.94 16.71 0.56
N ARG A 148 0.96 17.30 -0.15
CA ARG A 148 -0.40 17.51 0.38
C ARG A 148 -1.10 16.18 0.70
N ILE A 149 -0.98 15.18 -0.18
CA ILE A 149 -1.55 13.86 0.08
C ILE A 149 -0.89 13.23 1.31
N LEU A 150 0.45 13.23 1.38
CA LEU A 150 1.18 12.67 2.51
C LEU A 150 0.94 13.43 3.83
N SER A 151 0.48 14.68 3.78
CA SER A 151 0.05 15.44 4.96
C SER A 151 -1.41 15.19 5.36
N GLY A 152 -2.13 14.31 4.66
CA GLY A 152 -3.55 14.02 4.88
C GLY A 152 -4.53 14.96 4.16
N ASN A 153 -4.03 15.93 3.40
CA ASN A 153 -4.86 16.93 2.70
C ASN A 153 -5.14 16.49 1.26
N ILE A 154 -5.99 15.49 1.12
CA ILE A 154 -6.29 14.82 -0.17
C ILE A 154 -7.28 15.62 -1.02
N THR A 155 -8.32 16.16 -0.39
CA THR A 155 -9.48 16.79 -1.06
C THR A 155 -9.07 17.83 -2.12
N PRO A 156 -8.18 18.80 -1.84
CA PRO A 156 -7.81 19.82 -2.82
C PRO A 156 -7.14 19.24 -4.07
N VAL A 157 -6.42 18.12 -3.92
CA VAL A 157 -5.73 17.45 -5.02
C VAL A 157 -6.74 16.74 -5.92
N ILE A 158 -7.67 15.99 -5.33
CA ILE A 158 -8.74 15.32 -6.08
C ILE A 158 -9.64 16.35 -6.77
N THR A 159 -10.05 17.42 -6.08
CA THR A 159 -10.85 18.49 -6.69
C THR A 159 -10.14 19.13 -7.88
N SER A 160 -8.82 19.36 -7.79
CA SER A 160 -8.03 19.89 -8.91
C SER A 160 -8.01 18.93 -10.11
N LEU A 161 -7.83 17.63 -9.88
CA LEU A 161 -7.81 16.63 -10.95
C LEU A 161 -9.21 16.45 -11.57
N THR A 162 -10.26 16.46 -10.77
CA THR A 162 -11.65 16.44 -11.25
C THR A 162 -11.98 17.66 -12.11
N LYS A 163 -11.43 18.84 -11.77
CA LYS A 163 -11.57 20.04 -12.61
C LYS A 163 -10.87 19.86 -13.96
N GLN A 164 -9.67 19.29 -13.99
CA GLN A 164 -8.95 18.98 -15.23
C GLN A 164 -9.69 17.96 -16.09
N LEU A 165 -10.26 16.93 -15.47
CA LEU A 165 -11.12 15.94 -16.15
C LEU A 165 -12.31 16.64 -16.81
N LYS A 166 -13.05 17.46 -16.05
CA LYS A 166 -14.20 18.21 -16.59
C LYS A 166 -13.80 19.12 -17.75
N GLN A 167 -12.62 19.73 -17.68
CA GLN A 167 -12.10 20.57 -18.75
C GLN A 167 -11.77 19.75 -20.01
N ALA A 168 -11.09 18.62 -19.87
CA ALA A 168 -10.79 17.71 -20.98
C ALA A 168 -12.07 17.22 -21.67
N SER A 169 -13.08 16.81 -20.88
CA SER A 169 -14.39 16.42 -21.43
C SER A 169 -15.09 17.56 -22.19
N LYS A 170 -15.01 18.81 -21.70
CA LYS A 170 -15.55 19.98 -22.41
C LYS A 170 -14.82 20.26 -23.72
N GLN A 171 -13.53 19.93 -23.79
CA GLN A 171 -12.70 20.07 -24.98
C GLN A 171 -12.79 18.86 -25.93
N GLN A 172 -13.67 17.89 -25.63
CA GLN A 172 -13.81 16.63 -26.38
C GLN A 172 -12.54 15.76 -26.40
N ASP A 173 -11.61 16.00 -25.47
CA ASP A 173 -10.43 15.16 -25.27
C ASP A 173 -10.79 13.99 -24.33
N PHE A 174 -11.47 13.00 -24.90
CA PHE A 174 -11.97 11.85 -24.15
C PHE A 174 -10.86 10.91 -23.67
N GLU A 175 -9.73 10.85 -24.38
CA GLU A 175 -8.59 10.01 -23.98
C GLU A 175 -8.00 10.50 -22.66
N THR A 176 -7.70 11.81 -22.57
CA THR A 176 -7.16 12.36 -21.31
C THR A 176 -8.19 12.35 -20.19
N ALA A 177 -9.46 12.61 -20.50
CA ALA A 177 -10.55 12.52 -19.53
C ALA A 177 -10.66 11.10 -18.94
N LEU A 178 -10.58 10.06 -19.77
CA LEU A 178 -10.62 8.67 -19.33
C LEU A 178 -9.42 8.34 -18.43
N VAL A 179 -8.21 8.72 -18.84
CA VAL A 179 -7.00 8.50 -18.02
C VAL A 179 -7.10 9.18 -16.66
N LEU A 180 -7.57 10.44 -16.61
CA LEU A 180 -7.76 11.16 -15.35
C LEU A 180 -8.83 10.50 -14.48
N ARG A 181 -9.96 10.10 -15.07
CA ARG A 181 -11.05 9.42 -14.36
C ARG A 181 -10.55 8.14 -13.70
N THR A 182 -9.90 7.26 -14.47
CA THR A 182 -9.38 5.98 -13.96
C THR A 182 -8.37 6.18 -12.84
N LYS A 183 -7.49 7.19 -12.93
CA LYS A 183 -6.54 7.52 -11.86
C LYS A 183 -7.25 7.98 -10.59
N ILE A 184 -8.24 8.86 -10.71
CA ILE A 184 -9.02 9.37 -9.58
C ILE A 184 -9.76 8.22 -8.91
N GLU A 185 -10.56 7.45 -9.66
CA GLU A 185 -11.38 6.35 -9.14
C GLU A 185 -10.53 5.30 -8.41
N ARG A 186 -9.41 4.92 -9.02
CA ARG A 186 -8.44 4.00 -8.42
C ARG A 186 -7.92 4.52 -7.07
N PHE A 187 -7.49 5.78 -7.03
CA PHE A 187 -6.92 6.35 -5.82
C PHE A 187 -7.98 6.57 -4.73
N THR A 188 -9.18 7.01 -5.10
CA THR A 188 -10.29 7.16 -4.15
C THR A 188 -10.70 5.82 -3.55
N HIS A 189 -10.75 4.77 -4.37
CA HIS A 189 -11.00 3.42 -3.88
C HIS A 189 -9.92 2.99 -2.88
N PHE A 190 -8.64 3.16 -3.22
CA PHE A 190 -7.54 2.88 -2.30
C PHE A 190 -7.66 3.64 -0.97
N VAL A 191 -8.00 4.93 -0.99
CA VAL A 191 -8.16 5.72 0.24
C VAL A 191 -9.31 5.22 1.10
N GLN A 192 -10.39 4.71 0.50
CA GLN A 192 -11.62 4.31 1.20
C GLN A 192 -11.59 2.88 1.72
N THR A 193 -11.08 1.94 0.94
CA THR A 193 -11.27 0.50 1.20
C THR A 193 -10.00 -0.25 1.58
N HIS A 194 -8.83 0.36 1.41
CA HIS A 194 -7.57 -0.37 1.57
C HIS A 194 -7.19 -0.57 3.04
N PRO A 195 -7.10 -1.83 3.50
CA PRO A 195 -6.75 -2.08 4.88
C PRO A 195 -5.23 -2.05 5.08
N PHE A 196 -4.74 -1.20 5.99
CA PHE A 196 -3.32 -1.17 6.35
C PHE A 196 -3.04 -2.12 7.51
N ARG A 197 -3.08 -3.42 7.23
CA ARG A 197 -2.78 -4.45 8.24
C ARG A 197 -1.29 -4.65 8.42
N ASP A 198 -0.86 -4.77 9.67
CA ASP A 198 0.46 -5.29 9.98
C ASP A 198 0.49 -6.80 9.78
N SER A 199 1.50 -7.27 9.06
CA SER A 199 1.82 -8.70 8.93
C SER A 199 2.10 -9.40 10.26
N ALA A 200 2.25 -8.64 11.35
CA ALA A 200 2.37 -9.14 12.71
C ALA A 200 1.04 -9.63 13.31
N SER A 201 -0.12 -9.27 12.74
CA SER A 201 -1.38 -9.95 13.05
C SER A 201 -1.47 -11.25 12.23
N ILE A 202 -0.58 -12.21 12.53
CA ILE A 202 -0.88 -13.60 12.18
C ILE A 202 -2.16 -13.96 12.92
N SER A 203 -3.19 -14.15 12.11
CA SER A 203 -4.46 -14.80 12.40
C SER A 203 -4.35 -15.89 13.47
N TYR A 204 -4.85 -15.62 14.66
CA TYR A 204 -5.37 -16.68 15.54
C TYR A 204 -6.86 -16.99 15.26
N ASN A 205 -7.58 -16.11 14.55
CA ASN A 205 -9.05 -16.22 14.39
C ASN A 205 -9.58 -16.32 12.94
N THR A 206 -8.74 -16.51 11.91
CA THR A 206 -9.24 -16.66 10.52
C THR A 206 -9.13 -18.06 9.93
N SER A 207 -8.60 -19.03 10.69
CA SER A 207 -8.58 -20.45 10.31
C SER A 207 -10.00 -20.99 10.17
N ASP A 208 -10.88 -20.77 11.16
CA ASP A 208 -12.19 -21.43 11.19
C ASP A 208 -13.15 -20.95 10.09
N LEU A 209 -13.17 -19.64 9.81
CA LEU A 209 -14.01 -19.09 8.73
C LEU A 209 -13.53 -19.56 7.35
N LYS A 210 -12.21 -19.65 7.13
CA LYS A 210 -11.64 -20.15 5.88
C LYS A 210 -11.82 -21.66 5.73
N LEU A 211 -11.66 -22.43 6.82
CA LEU A 211 -11.92 -23.86 6.85
C LEU A 211 -13.40 -24.17 6.59
N SER A 212 -14.33 -23.42 7.20
CA SER A 212 -15.77 -23.60 6.95
C SER A 212 -16.15 -23.32 5.49
N SER A 213 -15.50 -22.33 4.87
CA SER A 213 -15.73 -21.95 3.48
C SER A 213 -15.15 -22.99 2.52
N LEU A 214 -13.93 -23.49 2.80
CA LEU A 214 -13.33 -24.61 2.07
C LEU A 214 -14.15 -25.90 2.21
N GLN A 215 -14.63 -26.20 3.41
CA GLN A 215 -15.43 -27.39 3.69
C GLN A 215 -16.75 -27.36 2.93
N LYS A 216 -17.40 -26.20 2.82
CA LYS A 216 -18.61 -26.01 1.99
C LYS A 216 -18.35 -26.24 0.50
N LEU A 217 -17.23 -25.74 -0.03
CA LEU A 217 -16.86 -25.93 -1.44
C LEU A 217 -16.50 -27.39 -1.74
N LEU A 218 -15.77 -28.04 -0.84
CA LEU A 218 -15.37 -29.43 -0.99
C LEU A 218 -16.56 -30.39 -0.83
N THR A 219 -17.51 -30.09 0.06
CA THR A 219 -18.72 -30.93 0.20
C THR A 219 -19.62 -30.86 -1.04
N SER A 220 -19.72 -29.71 -1.71
CA SER A 220 -20.42 -29.64 -3.00
C SER A 220 -19.77 -30.51 -4.08
N GLU A 221 -18.45 -30.50 -4.18
CA GLU A 221 -17.68 -31.29 -5.15
C GLU A 221 -17.73 -32.80 -4.86
N ILE A 222 -17.59 -33.20 -3.59
CA ILE A 222 -17.61 -34.62 -3.17
C ILE A 222 -19.00 -35.26 -3.42
N ASN A 223 -20.09 -34.50 -3.24
CA ASN A 223 -21.44 -34.97 -3.56
C ASN A 223 -21.65 -35.20 -5.06
N HIS A 224 -21.00 -34.41 -5.91
CA HIS A 224 -21.01 -34.63 -7.37
C HIS A 224 -20.19 -35.87 -7.79
N LEU A 225 -19.13 -36.22 -7.07
CA LEU A 225 -18.29 -37.38 -7.37
C LEU A 225 -18.90 -38.71 -6.89
N THR A 226 -19.57 -38.70 -5.74
CA THR A 226 -20.26 -39.89 -5.17
C THR A 226 -21.51 -40.29 -5.97
N SER A 227 -22.17 -39.33 -6.63
CA SER A 227 -23.26 -39.58 -7.58
C SER A 227 -22.81 -40.38 -8.82
N ARG A 228 -21.61 -40.13 -9.34
CA ARG A 228 -21.09 -40.78 -10.56
C ARG A 228 -20.48 -42.16 -10.33
N TYR A 229 -20.10 -42.50 -9.09
CA TYR A 229 -19.44 -43.77 -8.74
C TYR A 229 -20.28 -44.70 -7.87
N ARG A 230 -21.61 -44.54 -7.82
CA ARG A 230 -22.48 -45.51 -7.16
C ARG A 230 -22.53 -46.81 -7.99
N ARG A 231 -21.63 -47.76 -7.72
CA ARG A 231 -21.74 -49.12 -8.28
C ARG A 231 -23.08 -49.70 -7.82
N PRO A 232 -23.92 -50.24 -8.72
CA PRO A 232 -25.12 -50.95 -8.31
C PRO A 232 -24.72 -52.17 -7.48
N SER A 233 -25.42 -52.38 -6.37
CA SER A 233 -25.30 -53.56 -5.53
C SER A 233 -25.58 -54.81 -6.36
N ARG A 234 -24.54 -55.54 -6.79
CA ARG A 234 -24.71 -56.89 -7.33
C ARG A 234 -25.06 -57.83 -6.19
N SER A 235 -26.35 -58.09 -6.04
CA SER A 235 -26.86 -59.37 -5.54
C SER A 235 -26.34 -60.48 -6.45
N GLY A 236 -25.35 -61.24 -5.99
CA GLY A 236 -24.78 -62.36 -6.72
C GLY A 236 -23.83 -63.12 -5.82
N ALA A 237 -24.17 -64.38 -5.56
CA ALA A 237 -23.45 -65.30 -4.69
C ALA A 237 -21.94 -65.30 -4.96
N VAL A 238 -21.16 -65.18 -3.89
CA VAL A 238 -19.70 -65.39 -3.91
C VAL A 238 -19.46 -66.91 -3.90
N PRO A 239 -18.87 -67.52 -4.95
CA PRO A 239 -18.45 -68.92 -4.88
C PRO A 239 -17.24 -69.05 -3.93
N PRO A 240 -17.09 -70.18 -3.22
CA PRO A 240 -16.03 -70.33 -2.24
C PRO A 240 -14.65 -70.34 -2.92
N PHE A 241 -13.73 -69.55 -2.38
CA PHE A 241 -12.33 -69.52 -2.80
C PHE A 241 -11.64 -70.88 -2.53
N PRO A 242 -10.83 -71.41 -3.47
CA PRO A 242 -10.05 -72.61 -3.23
C PRO A 242 -8.90 -72.31 -2.28
N ARG A 243 -8.74 -73.14 -1.23
CA ARG A 243 -7.57 -73.12 -0.34
C ARG A 243 -6.32 -73.50 -1.14
N GLN A 244 -5.40 -72.57 -1.32
CA GLN A 244 -4.02 -72.89 -1.70
C GLN A 244 -3.14 -72.91 -0.45
N LYS A 245 -2.48 -74.06 -0.27
CA LYS A 245 -1.56 -74.37 0.82
C LYS A 245 -0.34 -73.45 0.73
N SER A 246 0.12 -72.96 1.87
CA SER A 246 1.46 -72.40 2.05
C SER A 246 2.51 -73.52 1.96
N PRO A 247 3.60 -73.32 1.21
CA PRO A 247 4.88 -73.87 1.62
C PRO A 247 5.93 -72.79 1.49
N PHE A 248 6.44 -72.27 2.61
CA PHE A 248 7.83 -71.85 2.77
C PHE A 248 8.03 -71.40 4.24
N SER A 249 8.52 -72.34 5.05
CA SER A 249 9.41 -72.06 6.18
C SER A 249 10.36 -73.26 6.21
N LEU A 250 11.65 -72.93 6.20
CA LEU A 250 12.88 -73.75 6.35
C LEU A 250 12.70 -75.26 6.58
#